data_AF-A0A656GHX3-F1
#
_entry.id   AF-A0A656GHX3-F1
#
_cell.length_a   1.000
_cell.length_b   1.000
_cell.length_c   1.000
_cell.angle_alpha   90.00
_cell.angle_beta   90.00
_cell.angle_gamma   90.00
#
_symmetry.space_group_name_H-M   'P 1'
#
loop_
_entity.id
_entity.type
_entity.pdbx_description
1 polymer ?
#
loop_
_entity_poly.entity_id
_entity_poly.type
_entity_poly.pdbx_seq_one_letter_code
_entity_poly.pdbx_strand_id
1 'polypeptide(L)' 'PVYRLHGRGRQSLRLACFYLGQRVSLLPAFGEFTGGFQIRPAQDCSVYVTGG' A
#
# COMPACT_ATOMS: atom_id res chain seq x y z
N PRO A 1 2.83 4.40 3.67
CA PRO A 1 2.42 2.99 3.48
C PRO A 1 2.53 2.63 2.00
N VAL A 2 2.98 1.42 1.68
CA VAL A 2 3.04 0.92 0.31
C VAL A 2 2.51 -0.51 0.24
N TYR A 3 2.00 -0.89 -0.92
CA TYR A 3 1.57 -2.25 -1.23
C TYR A 3 2.37 -2.82 -2.40
N ARG A 4 2.70 -4.11 -2.34
CA ARG A 4 3.40 -4.80 -3.43
C ARG A 4 2.38 -5.60 -4.25
N LEU A 5 2.17 -5.18 -5.50
CA LEU A 5 1.43 -5.95 -6.48
C LEU A 5 2.37 -6.92 -7.18
N HIS A 6 1.87 -8.13 -7.45
CA HIS A 6 2.60 -9.16 -8.19
C HIS A 6 1.91 -9.40 -9.52
N GLY A 7 2.68 -9.33 -10.60
CA GLY A 7 2.24 -9.61 -11.96
C GLY A 7 2.70 -10.97 -12.46
N ARG A 8 2.30 -11.31 -13.69
CA ARG A 8 2.84 -12.48 -14.39
C ARG A 8 4.33 -12.30 -14.67
N GLY A 9 5.05 -13.40 -14.88
CA GLY A 9 6.48 -13.35 -15.23
C GLY A 9 7.39 -12.80 -14.13
N ARG A 10 7.02 -12.98 -12.85
CA ARG A 10 7.79 -12.52 -11.67
C ARG A 10 7.92 -10.99 -11.54
N GLN A 11 7.06 -10.24 -12.23
CA GLN A 11 6.99 -8.79 -12.07
C GLN A 11 6.43 -8.41 -10.70
N SER A 12 6.95 -7.33 -10.13
CA SER A 12 6.34 -6.73 -8.94
C SER A 12 6.40 -5.21 -9.02
N LEU A 13 5.31 -4.57 -8.62
CA LEU A 13 5.20 -3.12 -8.52
C LEU A 13 4.98 -2.74 -7.07
N ARG A 14 5.58 -1.63 -6.67
CA ARG A 14 5.46 -1.07 -5.34
C ARG A 14 4.74 0.26 -5.45
N LEU A 15 3.51 0.32 -4.94
CA LEU A 15 2.65 1.49 -5.07
C LEU A 15 2.33 2.04 -3.68
N ALA A 16 2.17 3.36 -3.58
CA ALA A 16 1.57 3.96 -2.40
C ALA A 16 0.14 3.44 -2.23
N CYS A 17 -0.32 3.35 -0.99
CA CYS A 17 -1.66 2.84 -0.71
C CYS A 17 -2.29 3.51 0.51
N PHE A 18 -3.61 3.60 0.50
CA PHE A 18 -4.41 3.83 1.68
C PHE A 18 -4.63 2.50 2.40
N TYR A 19 -4.50 2.51 3.72
CA TYR A 19 -4.88 1.39 4.57
C TYR A 19 -5.98 1.85 5.51
N LEU A 20 -7.15 1.23 5.41
CA LEU A 20 -8.29 1.52 6.28
C LEU A 20 -8.46 0.36 7.26
N GLY A 21 -8.09 0.60 8.52
CA GLY A 21 -8.34 -0.30 9.63
C GLY A 21 -9.49 0.19 10.51
N GLN A 22 -10.00 -0.70 11.36
CA GLN A 22 -11.16 -0.43 12.23
C GLN A 22 -10.94 0.72 13.23
N ARG A 23 -9.70 0.93 13.69
CA ARG A 23 -9.34 2.00 14.65
C ARG A 23 -8.40 3.04 14.09
N VAL A 24 -7.53 2.64 13.16
CA VAL A 24 -6.48 3.49 12.61
C VAL A 24 -6.47 3.33 11.10
N SER A 25 -6.44 4.46 10.41
CA SER A 25 -6.23 4.52 8.96
C SER A 25 -4.90 5.19 8.68
N LEU A 26 -4.19 4.70 7.66
CA LEU A 26 -2.91 5.22 7.22
C LEU A 26 -3.06 5.79 5.82
N LEU A 27 -2.67 7.06 5.67
CA LEU A 27 -2.59 7.72 4.38
C LEU A 27 -1.22 7.47 3.75
N PRO A 28 -1.14 7.41 2.40
CA PRO A 28 0.15 7.35 1.72
C PRO A 28 0.98 8.60 2.05
N ALA A 29 2.30 8.45 2.00
CA ALA A 29 3.15 9.63 2.01
C ALA A 29 2.96 10.38 0.69
N PHE A 30 2.66 11.67 0.76
CA PHE A 30 2.49 12.52 -0.43
C PHE A 30 3.82 12.99 -1.04
N GLY A 31 4.94 12.81 -0.33
CA GLY A 31 6.28 13.10 -0.82
C GLY A 31 6.98 11.85 -1.38
N GLU A 32 7.82 12.06 -2.39
CA GLU A 32 8.43 10.99 -3.19
C GLU A 32 9.56 10.21 -2.47
N PHE A 33 10.16 10.78 -1.43
CA PHE A 33 11.43 10.28 -0.85
C PHE A 33 11.31 9.47 0.44
N THR A 34 10.12 9.03 0.82
CA THR A 34 9.92 8.47 2.18
C THR A 34 10.34 7.01 2.35
N GLY A 35 10.85 6.37 1.30
CA GLY A 35 11.29 4.98 1.34
C GLY A 35 10.15 3.98 1.51
N GLY A 36 9.02 4.32 2.17
CA GLY A 36 7.75 3.60 2.29
C GLY A 36 7.75 2.36 3.20
N PHE A 37 6.72 2.17 4.02
CA PHE A 37 6.53 0.96 4.84
C PHE A 37 5.58 -0.03 4.16
N GLN A 38 6.00 -1.29 3.97
CA GLN A 38 5.19 -2.30 3.28
C GLN A 38 4.04 -2.81 4.16
N ILE A 39 2.82 -2.66 3.66
CA ILE A 39 1.60 -3.13 4.31
C ILE A 39 1.36 -4.60 3.97
N ARG A 40 1.00 -5.37 5.00
CA ARG A 40 0.38 -6.69 4.87
C ARG A 40 -1.09 -6.54 5.28
N PRO A 41 -2.07 -6.95 4.46
CA PRO A 41 -3.47 -6.84 4.82
C PRO A 41 -3.76 -7.66 6.09
N ALA A 42 -4.48 -7.06 7.03
CA ALA A 42 -5.03 -7.76 8.18
C ALA A 42 -6.51 -8.09 7.93
N GLN A 43 -7.09 -8.95 8.76
CA GLN A 43 -8.53 -9.20 8.75
C GLN A 43 -9.29 -7.88 9.00
N ASP A 44 -10.47 -7.76 8.39
CA ASP A 44 -11.38 -6.60 8.52
C ASP A 44 -10.76 -5.24 8.16
N CYS A 45 -9.74 -5.25 7.29
CA CYS A 45 -9.08 -4.06 6.78
C CYS A 45 -9.13 -4.00 5.26
N SER A 46 -9.24 -2.79 4.73
CA SER A 46 -9.23 -2.54 3.28
C SER A 46 -7.95 -1.84 2.87
N VAL A 47 -7.37 -2.27 1.75
CA VAL A 47 -6.19 -1.64 1.12
C VAL A 47 -6.56 -1.12 -0.25
N TYR A 48 -6.35 0.17 -0.49
CA TYR A 48 -6.59 0.81 -1.79
C TYR A 48 -5.25 1.33 -2.33
N VAL A 49 -4.83 0.82 -3.48
CA VAL A 49 -3.60 1.26 -4.15
C VAL A 49 -3.86 2.51 -4.97
N THR A 50 -2.92 3.46 -4.98
CA THR A 50 -2.99 4.63 -5.85
C THR A 50 -2.62 4.24 -7.28
N GLY A 51 -3.51 4.48 -8.23
CA GLY A 51 -3.22 4.38 -9.66
C GLY A 51 -2.48 5.63 -10.15
N GLY A 52 -1.57 5.43 -11.10
CA GLY A 52 -1.02 6.48 -11.95
C GLY A 52 -1.65 6.40 -13.33
#